data_AF-A0A920G4R6-F1
#
_entry.id   AF-A0A920G4R6-F1
#
_cell.length_a   1.000
_cell.length_b   1.000
_cell.length_c   1.000
_cell.angle_alpha   90.00
_cell.angle_beta   90.00
_cell.angle_gamma   90.00
#
_symmetry.space_group_name_H-M   'P 1'
#
loop_
_entity.id
_entity.type
_entity.pdbx_description
1 polymer ?
#
loop_
_entity_poly.entity_id
_entity_poly.type
_entity_poly.pdbx_seq_one_letter_code
_entity_poly.pdbx_strand_id
1 'polypeptide(L)' 'MIIVSWVAPGSRHPAIELIWQISEPVMAPFRSILPNMGGIDFSPILLFIGINVVQIGLRHLAMTLGLPTGLVFGL' A
#
# COMPACT_ATOMS: atom_id res chain seq x y z
N MET A 1 -2.65 -0.97 -9.29
CA MET A 1 -3.00 -1.58 -10.60
C MET A 1 -4.13 -2.61 -10.54
N ILE A 2 -4.78 -2.89 -9.38
CA ILE A 2 -5.78 -3.96 -9.24
C ILE A 2 -6.82 -3.97 -10.38
N ILE A 3 -7.54 -2.86 -10.56
CA ILE A 3 -8.59 -2.74 -11.59
C ILE A 3 -8.01 -2.94 -12.99
N VAL A 4 -6.87 -2.28 -13.29
CA VAL A 4 -6.18 -2.44 -14.59
C VAL A 4 -5.73 -3.88 -14.82
N SER A 5 -5.23 -4.57 -13.78
CA SER A 5 -4.77 -5.95 -13.87
C SER A 5 -5.91 -6.94 -14.12
N TRP A 6 -7.15 -6.57 -13.78
CA TRP A 6 -8.35 -7.37 -14.06
C TRP A 6 -8.97 -7.05 -15.42
N VAL A 7 -9.09 -5.76 -15.73
CA VAL A 7 -9.88 -5.30 -16.88
C VAL A 7 -9.03 -5.24 -18.16
N ALA A 8 -7.75 -4.91 -18.06
CA ALA A 8 -6.86 -4.73 -19.21
C ALA A 8 -5.40 -5.04 -18.85
N PRO A 9 -5.07 -6.30 -18.51
CA PRO A 9 -3.70 -6.70 -18.19
C PRO A 9 -2.75 -6.42 -19.36
N GLY A 10 -1.61 -5.80 -19.08
CA GLY A 10 -0.60 -5.47 -20.10
C GLY A 10 -0.95 -4.29 -21.02
N SER A 11 -2.01 -3.51 -20.70
CA SER A 11 -2.36 -2.30 -21.45
C SER A 11 -1.22 -1.27 -21.41
N ARG A 12 -0.90 -0.71 -22.58
CA ARG A 12 0.15 0.31 -22.78
C ARG A 12 -0.41 1.73 -22.90
N HIS A 13 -1.59 1.97 -22.32
CA HIS A 13 -2.17 3.30 -22.35
C HIS A 13 -1.31 4.28 -21.52
N PRO A 14 -0.94 5.47 -22.04
CA PRO A 14 0.01 6.36 -21.38
C PRO A 14 -0.44 6.79 -19.97
N ALA A 15 -1.74 7.00 -19.76
CA ALA A 15 -2.28 7.30 -18.43
C ALA A 15 -2.08 6.14 -17.42
N ILE A 16 -2.20 4.88 -17.87
CA ILE A 16 -1.98 3.70 -17.01
C ILE A 16 -0.50 3.59 -16.65
N GLU A 17 0.38 3.84 -17.62
CA GLU A 17 1.82 3.82 -17.42
C GLU A 17 2.27 4.89 -16.42
N LEU A 18 1.72 6.10 -16.50
CA LEU A 18 1.96 7.16 -15.51
C LEU A 18 1.53 6.74 -14.10
N ILE A 19 0.33 6.18 -13.96
CA ILE A 19 -0.15 5.70 -12.65
C ILE A 19 0.78 4.59 -12.13
N TRP A 20 1.24 3.70 -13.02
CA TRP A 20 2.19 2.65 -12.65
C TRP A 20 3.50 3.25 -12.16
N GLN A 21 4.12 4.17 -12.90
CA GLN A 21 5.38 4.81 -12.50
C GLN A 21 5.28 5.55 -11.16
N ILE A 22 4.17 6.23 -10.88
CA ILE A 22 3.97 6.94 -9.61
C ILE A 22 3.80 5.96 -8.44
N SER A 23 3.09 4.86 -8.68
CA SER A 23 2.76 3.89 -7.62
C SER A 23 3.84 2.81 -7.42
N GLU A 24 4.72 2.59 -8.40
CA GLU A 24 5.73 1.54 -8.38
C GLU A 24 6.68 1.63 -7.19
N PRO A 25 7.26 2.78 -6.81
CA PRO A 25 8.23 2.84 -5.71
C PRO A 25 7.64 2.36 -4.37
N VAL A 26 6.34 2.62 -4.18
CA VAL A 26 5.61 2.25 -2.96
C VAL A 26 5.12 0.81 -3.05
N MET A 27 4.68 0.34 -4.23
CA MET A 27 4.11 -1.00 -4.38
C MET A 27 5.16 -2.09 -4.61
N ALA A 28 6.33 -1.78 -5.16
CA ALA A 28 7.38 -2.75 -5.50
C ALA A 28 7.84 -3.61 -4.32
N PRO A 29 8.07 -3.04 -3.11
CA PRO A 29 8.41 -3.85 -1.94
C PRO A 29 7.31 -4.85 -1.59
N PHE A 30 6.04 -4.42 -1.60
CA PHE A 30 4.91 -5.30 -1.28
C PHE A 30 4.66 -6.36 -2.36
N ARG A 31 4.92 -6.03 -3.63
CA ARG A 31 4.84 -6.98 -4.74
C ARG A 31 5.92 -8.07 -4.64
N SER A 32 7.11 -7.74 -4.11
CA SER A 32 8.19 -8.72 -3.91
C SER A 32 7.89 -9.75 -2.79
N ILE A 33 7.00 -9.40 -1.85
CA ILE A 33 6.57 -10.28 -0.76
C ILE A 33 5.49 -11.26 -1.23
N LEU A 34 4.67 -10.85 -2.19
CA LEU A 34 3.58 -11.67 -2.71
C LEU A 34 4.12 -12.73 -3.69
N PRO A 35 3.62 -13.98 -3.63
CA PRO A 35 3.91 -14.98 -4.66
C PRO A 35 3.32 -14.54 -6.01
N ASN A 36 3.69 -15.21 -7.10
CA ASN A 36 3.10 -14.92 -8.41
C ASN A 36 1.58 -15.20 -8.41
N MET A 37 0.76 -14.15 -8.33
CA MET A 37 -0.71 -14.24 -8.20
C MET A 37 -1.45 -14.30 -9.55
N GLY A 38 -0.85 -14.94 -10.57
CA GLY A 38 -1.51 -15.14 -11.85
C GLY A 38 -1.86 -13.86 -12.61
N GLY A 39 -1.10 -12.78 -12.43
CA GLY A 39 -1.29 -11.50 -13.14
C GLY A 39 -2.19 -10.48 -12.43
N ILE A 40 -2.84 -10.85 -11.32
CA ILE A 40 -3.59 -9.91 -10.49
C ILE A 40 -2.65 -9.22 -9.50
N ASP A 41 -2.70 -7.90 -9.43
CA ASP A 41 -1.88 -7.13 -8.51
C ASP A 41 -2.58 -6.90 -7.16
N PHE A 42 -2.37 -7.78 -6.19
CA PHE A 42 -2.89 -7.60 -4.82
C PHE A 42 -1.98 -6.78 -3.90
N SER A 43 -0.84 -6.27 -4.41
CA SER A 43 0.09 -5.46 -3.62
C SER A 43 -0.53 -4.23 -2.96
N PRO A 44 -1.56 -3.54 -3.53
CA PRO A 44 -2.17 -2.40 -2.85
C PRO A 44 -2.93 -2.81 -1.57
N ILE A 45 -3.54 -3.99 -1.54
CA ILE A 45 -4.22 -4.49 -0.33
C ILE A 45 -3.18 -4.73 0.77
N LEU A 46 -2.08 -5.39 0.42
CA LEU A 46 -1.00 -5.66 1.36
C LEU A 46 -0.35 -4.36 1.87
N LEU A 47 -0.18 -3.37 0.99
CA LEU A 47 0.28 -2.02 1.36
C LEU A 47 -0.62 -1.39 2.42
N PHE A 48 -1.95 -1.40 2.21
CA PHE A 48 -2.89 -0.84 3.19
C PHE A 48 -2.87 -1.61 4.52
N ILE A 49 -2.73 -2.93 4.48
CA ILE A 49 -2.57 -3.74 5.70
C ILE A 49 -1.29 -3.33 6.44
N GLY A 50 -0.17 -3.20 5.73
CA GLY A 50 1.10 -2.76 6.31
C GLY A 50 1.01 -1.38 6.96
N ILE A 51 0.37 -0.42 6.28
CA ILE A 51 0.11 0.92 6.82
C ILE A 51 -0.71 0.82 8.12
N ASN A 52 -1.80 0.04 8.14
CA ASN A 52 -2.63 -0.13 9.33
C ASN A 52 -1.85 -0.74 10.50
N VAL A 53 -1.01 -1.75 10.24
CA VAL A 53 -0.18 -2.37 11.29
C VAL A 53 0.80 -1.36 11.88
N VAL A 54 1.49 -0.60 11.03
CA VAL A 54 2.40 0.47 11.47
C VAL A 54 1.65 1.50 12.29
N GLN A 55 0.49 1.92 11.83
CA GLN A 55 -0.37 2.90 12.51
C GLN A 55 -0.79 2.43 13.91
N ILE A 56 -1.22 1.17 14.05
CA ILE A 56 -1.58 0.58 15.34
C ILE A 56 -0.36 0.53 16.27
N GLY A 57 0.81 0.13 15.76
CA GLY A 57 2.06 0.10 16.52
C GLY A 57 2.47 1.48 17.01
N LEU A 58 2.42 2.49 16.15
CA LEU A 58 2.72 3.88 16.48
C LEU A 58 1.75 4.44 17.53
N ARG A 59 0.44 4.15 17.43
CA ARG A 59 -0.54 4.52 18.45
C ARG A 59 -0.22 3.89 19.81
N HIS A 60 0.11 2.60 19.83
CA HIS A 60 0.46 1.91 21.08
C HIS A 60 1.72 2.51 21.70
N LEU A 61 2.76 2.74 20.92
CA LEU A 61 3.99 3.39 21.38
C LEU A 61 3.72 4.81 21.89
N ALA A 62 2.88 5.59 21.21
CA ALA A 62 2.51 6.93 21.66
C ALA A 62 1.80 6.90 23.02
N MET A 63 0.86 5.97 23.20
CA MET A 63 0.14 5.80 24.46
C MET A 63 1.06 5.33 25.59
N THR A 64 2.00 4.42 25.34
CA THR A 64 2.94 3.94 26.38
C THR A 64 3.95 5.01 26.79
N LEU A 65 4.30 5.93 25.88
CA LEU A 65 5.14 7.08 26.18
C LEU A 65 4.38 8.23 26.88
N GLY A 66 3.08 8.05 27.16
CA GLY A 66 2.25 9.04 27.84
C GLY A 66 1.91 10.25 26.97
N LEU A 67 2.01 10.12 25.64
CA LEU A 67 1.63 11.21 24.74
C LEU A 67 0.12 11.46 24.86
N PRO A 68 -0.31 12.72 25.05
CA PRO A 68 -1.72 13.06 25.07
C PRO A 68 -2.36 12.64 23.75
N THR A 69 -3.50 11.95 23.82
CA THR A 69 -4.26 11.48 22.64
C THR A 69 -4.60 12.62 21.68
N GLY A 70 -4.70 13.86 22.18
CA GLY A 70 -4.89 15.07 21.39
C GLY A 70 -3.67 15.54 20.58
N LEU A 71 -2.48 14.95 20.75
CA LEU A 71 -1.32 15.18 19.89
C LEU A 71 -1.10 14.05 18.87
N VAL A 72 -1.81 12.93 19.03
CA VAL A 72 -1.71 11.73 18.18
C VAL A 72 -2.74 11.77 17.04
N PHE A 73 -3.40 12.91 16.78
CA PHE A 73 -4.38 13.03 15.70
C PHE A 73 -3.77 12.66 14.34
N GLY A 74 -4.36 11.68 13.66
CA GLY A 74 -3.94 11.22 12.33
C GLY A 74 -2.97 10.03 12.34
N LEU A 75 -2.34 9.72 13.48
CA LEU A 75 -1.77 8.39 13.77
C LEU A 75 -2.87 7.54 14.32
#